data_AF-A0A955NZI0-F1
#
_entry.id   AF-A0A955NZI0-F1
#
_cell.length_a   1.000
_cell.length_b   1.000
_cell.length_c   1.000
_cell.angle_alpha   90.00
_cell.angle_beta   90.00
_cell.angle_gamma   90.00
#
_symmetry.space_group_name_H-M   'P 1'
#
loop_
_entity.id
_entity.type
_entity.pdbx_description
1 polymer ?
#
loop_
_entity_poly.entity_id
_entity_poly.type
_entity_poly.pdbx_seq_one_letter_code
_entity_poly.pdbx_strand_id
1 'polypeptide(L)'
;MKKRPLLVIAFLFILGLCLCHQSSMATSGEISVIDYPSIQEAIDANPGRMVHIPAGDYEIAKPIILNATGSGLFGYGRIIQTNPEAHILVISRADDVRVSDLTLTRPEDKPGKRSALVAGHCRNLTLRGLQVIDTRAPAGAINIEYCDNTQILDCIVQNYATVSIEDRTGNENYGYAYKSI
;
A
#
# COMPACT_ATOMS: atom_id res chain seq x y z
N MET A 1 -74.69 8.91 53.37
CA MET A 1 -75.10 8.57 51.98
C MET A 1 -74.31 9.42 50.99
N LYS A 2 -73.38 8.83 50.21
CA LYS A 2 -73.07 9.20 48.81
C LYS A 2 -71.83 8.44 48.29
N LYS A 3 -72.12 7.50 47.38
CA LYS A 3 -71.42 7.07 46.15
C LYS A 3 -69.89 7.27 46.03
N ARG A 4 -69.18 6.16 45.82
CA ARG A 4 -67.95 6.07 44.98
C ARG A 4 -68.37 6.15 43.49
N PRO A 5 -67.52 6.56 42.52
CA PRO A 5 -66.49 5.65 41.97
C PRO A 5 -65.19 6.28 41.41
N LEU A 6 -64.12 5.47 41.49
CA LEU A 6 -63.20 5.08 40.41
C LEU A 6 -62.67 6.17 39.45
N LEU A 7 -61.37 6.50 39.57
CA LEU A 7 -60.58 7.06 38.48
C LEU A 7 -59.26 6.28 38.34
N VAL A 8 -58.97 5.98 37.08
CA VAL A 8 -58.02 5.02 36.52
C VAL A 8 -56.57 5.42 36.79
N ILE A 9 -55.79 4.46 37.30
CA ILE A 9 -54.33 4.55 37.47
C ILE A 9 -53.69 4.29 36.11
N ALA A 10 -53.08 5.30 35.51
CA ALA A 10 -52.25 5.16 34.32
C ALA A 10 -50.86 4.65 34.73
N PHE A 11 -50.57 3.40 34.34
CA PHE A 11 -49.27 2.76 34.45
C PHE A 11 -48.32 3.36 33.41
N LEU A 12 -47.24 4.05 33.85
CA LEU A 12 -46.11 4.38 32.99
C LEU A 12 -44.97 3.38 33.26
N PHE A 13 -44.87 2.38 32.39
CA PHE A 13 -43.73 1.45 32.32
C PHE A 13 -42.52 2.18 31.72
N ILE A 14 -41.53 2.54 32.54
CA ILE A 14 -40.21 2.94 32.05
C ILE A 14 -39.43 1.65 31.76
N LEU A 15 -39.54 1.18 30.52
CA LEU A 15 -38.76 0.05 30.01
C LEU A 15 -37.36 0.56 29.66
N GLY A 16 -36.37 0.17 30.46
CA GLY A 16 -34.96 0.41 30.19
C GLY A 16 -34.52 -0.31 28.92
N LEU A 17 -34.37 0.45 27.83
CA LEU A 17 -33.62 0.02 26.65
C LEU A 17 -32.13 0.13 26.96
N CYS A 18 -31.58 -0.95 27.51
CA CYS A 18 -30.14 -1.21 27.45
C CYS A 18 -29.81 -1.50 25.98
N LEU A 19 -29.42 -0.47 25.22
CA LEU A 19 -28.87 -0.64 23.88
C LEU A 19 -27.49 -1.31 24.03
N CYS A 20 -27.50 -2.63 24.01
CA CYS A 20 -26.33 -3.44 23.71
C CYS A 20 -25.85 -3.01 22.31
N HIS A 21 -24.86 -2.12 22.25
CA HIS A 21 -24.12 -1.85 21.02
C HIS A 21 -23.46 -3.16 20.60
N GLN A 22 -24.09 -3.83 19.63
CA GLN A 22 -23.44 -4.91 18.90
C GLN A 22 -22.37 -4.26 18.03
N SER A 23 -21.15 -4.19 18.55
CA SER A 23 -19.97 -4.01 17.72
C SER A 23 -19.90 -5.23 16.80
N SER A 24 -20.47 -5.10 15.61
CA SER A 24 -20.19 -6.03 14.53
C SER A 24 -18.70 -5.90 14.23
N MET A 25 -17.89 -6.80 14.80
CA MET A 25 -16.59 -7.10 14.23
C MET A 25 -16.87 -7.67 12.84
N ALA A 26 -16.97 -6.78 11.86
CA ALA A 26 -16.81 -7.16 10.48
C ALA A 26 -15.44 -7.85 10.42
N THR A 27 -15.44 -9.16 10.21
CA THR A 27 -14.34 -9.84 9.57
C THR A 27 -14.13 -9.10 8.27
N SER A 28 -13.22 -8.11 8.31
CA SER A 28 -12.80 -7.36 7.14
C SER A 28 -12.27 -8.38 6.16
N GLY A 29 -13.12 -8.77 5.19
CA GLY A 29 -12.71 -9.61 4.08
C GLY A 29 -11.42 -9.04 3.49
N GLU A 30 -10.51 -9.94 3.14
CA GLU A 30 -9.33 -9.61 2.38
C GLU A 30 -9.75 -8.89 1.09
N ILE A 31 -9.25 -7.68 0.87
CA ILE A 31 -9.53 -6.92 -0.35
C ILE A 31 -8.66 -7.52 -1.44
N SER A 32 -9.25 -8.14 -2.46
CA SER A 32 -8.50 -8.68 -3.60
C SER A 32 -8.68 -7.82 -4.83
N VAL A 33 -7.61 -7.66 -5.63
CA VAL A 33 -7.69 -6.90 -6.90
C VAL A 33 -8.60 -7.55 -7.94
N ILE A 34 -8.92 -8.84 -7.81
CA ILE A 34 -9.79 -9.55 -8.76
C ILE A 34 -11.25 -9.09 -8.69
N ASP A 35 -11.63 -8.44 -7.58
CA ASP A 35 -12.97 -7.89 -7.36
C ASP A 35 -13.14 -6.50 -7.99
N TYR A 36 -12.09 -5.97 -8.64
CA TYR A 36 -12.06 -4.65 -9.24
C TYR A 36 -11.60 -4.71 -10.69
N PRO A 37 -12.01 -3.75 -11.54
CA PRO A 37 -11.55 -3.67 -12.94
C PRO A 37 -10.05 -3.46 -13.11
N SER A 38 -9.38 -2.85 -12.11
CA SER A 38 -7.94 -2.63 -12.12
C SER A 38 -7.35 -2.59 -10.71
N ILE A 39 -6.03 -2.79 -10.60
CA ILE A 39 -5.30 -2.67 -9.33
C ILE A 39 -5.49 -1.26 -8.75
N GLN A 40 -5.44 -0.21 -9.59
CA GLN A 40 -5.61 1.16 -9.11
C GLN A 40 -7.01 1.39 -8.54
N GLU A 41 -8.06 0.87 -9.19
CA GLU A 41 -9.42 0.99 -8.67
C GLU A 41 -9.61 0.26 -7.33
N ALA A 42 -8.94 -0.88 -7.13
CA ALA A 42 -8.94 -1.58 -5.84
C ALA A 42 -8.32 -0.72 -4.72
N ILE A 43 -7.22 -0.01 -5.02
CA ILE A 43 -6.55 0.90 -4.09
C ILE A 43 -7.43 2.12 -3.81
N ASP A 44 -7.97 2.75 -4.87
CA ASP A 44 -8.77 3.97 -4.78
C ASP A 44 -10.06 3.74 -3.97
N ALA A 45 -10.67 2.55 -4.11
CA ALA A 45 -11.84 2.15 -3.34
C ALA A 45 -11.52 1.79 -1.88
N ASN A 46 -10.25 1.52 -1.55
CA ASN A 46 -9.82 1.06 -0.23
C ASN A 46 -8.61 1.85 0.31
N PRO A 47 -8.74 3.18 0.48
CA PRO A 47 -7.63 4.00 0.95
C PRO A 47 -7.18 3.58 2.35
N GLY A 48 -5.87 3.57 2.57
CA GLY A 48 -5.26 3.23 3.87
C GLY A 48 -5.39 1.77 4.28
N ARG A 49 -5.70 0.87 3.33
CA ARG A 49 -5.80 -0.57 3.57
C ARG A 49 -4.82 -1.34 2.71
N MET A 50 -4.47 -2.55 3.16
CA MET A 50 -3.71 -3.51 2.36
C MET A 50 -4.63 -4.14 1.31
N VAL A 51 -4.15 -4.23 0.07
CA VAL A 51 -4.84 -4.88 -1.04
C VAL A 51 -4.04 -6.11 -1.49
N HIS A 52 -4.70 -7.25 -1.56
CA HIS A 52 -4.14 -8.52 -2.00
C HIS A 52 -4.10 -8.61 -3.52
N ILE A 53 -2.96 -9.03 -4.05
CA ILE A 53 -2.72 -9.37 -5.45
C ILE A 53 -2.43 -10.87 -5.51
N PRO A 54 -3.44 -11.70 -5.83
CA PRO A 54 -3.25 -13.13 -5.98
C PRO A 54 -2.17 -13.49 -6.99
N ALA A 55 -1.72 -14.74 -6.98
CA ALA A 55 -0.81 -15.24 -8.01
C ALA A 55 -1.45 -15.11 -9.41
N GLY A 56 -0.69 -14.56 -10.34
CA GLY A 56 -1.16 -14.27 -11.70
C GLY A 56 -0.35 -13.16 -12.35
N ASP A 57 -0.57 -12.97 -13.65
CA ASP A 57 0.04 -11.88 -14.42
C ASP A 57 -0.91 -10.70 -14.53
N TYR A 58 -0.42 -9.51 -14.19
CA TYR A 58 -1.19 -8.28 -14.17
C TYR A 58 -0.48 -7.24 -15.03
N GLU A 59 -0.95 -7.09 -16.27
CA GLU A 59 -0.44 -6.05 -17.16
C GLU A 59 -1.00 -4.68 -16.78
N ILE A 60 -0.11 -3.70 -16.72
CA ILE A 60 -0.46 -2.29 -16.51
C ILE A 60 0.21 -1.44 -17.59
N ALA A 61 -0.43 -0.32 -17.93
CA ALA A 61 0.12 0.71 -18.82
C ALA A 61 0.35 2.06 -18.12
N LYS A 62 -0.26 2.24 -16.95
CA LYS A 62 -0.10 3.40 -16.07
C LYS A 62 0.55 2.93 -14.76
N PRO A 63 1.26 3.81 -14.04
CA PRO A 63 1.79 3.46 -12.72
C PRO A 63 0.66 3.15 -11.75
N ILE A 64 0.92 2.22 -10.83
CA ILE A 64 0.12 2.05 -9.62
C ILE A 64 0.58 3.09 -8.61
N ILE A 65 -0.36 3.78 -7.96
CA ILE A 65 -0.09 4.89 -7.05
C ILE A 65 -0.62 4.55 -5.65
N LEU A 66 0.26 4.55 -4.66
CA LEU A 66 -0.05 4.51 -3.24
C LEU A 66 0.22 5.88 -2.61
N ASN A 67 -0.83 6.58 -2.20
CA ASN A 67 -0.76 7.93 -1.62
C ASN A 67 -1.53 8.07 -0.29
N ALA A 68 -2.13 6.98 0.19
CA ALA A 68 -2.85 6.96 1.47
C ALA A 68 -1.99 6.32 2.56
N THR A 69 -1.89 6.95 3.72
CA THR A 69 -1.21 6.40 4.89
C THR A 69 -1.83 5.07 5.31
N GLY A 70 -1.01 4.08 5.66
CA GLY A 70 -1.43 2.72 6.05
C GLY A 70 -1.83 1.82 4.87
N SER A 71 -1.76 2.33 3.63
CA SER A 71 -2.05 1.53 2.43
C SER A 71 -0.94 0.55 2.11
N GLY A 72 -1.23 -0.40 1.23
CA GLY A 72 -0.20 -1.29 0.76
C GLY A 72 -0.69 -2.37 -0.18
N LEU A 73 0.26 -3.13 -0.71
CA LEU A 73 0.01 -4.24 -1.61
C LEU A 73 0.73 -5.49 -1.10
N PHE A 74 0.10 -6.64 -1.21
CA PHE A 74 0.74 -7.91 -0.85
C PHE A 74 0.22 -9.07 -1.69
N GLY A 75 0.94 -10.18 -1.71
CA GLY A 75 0.54 -11.40 -2.42
C GLY A 75 1.64 -11.84 -3.39
N TYR A 76 1.30 -12.71 -4.34
CA TYR A 76 2.27 -13.35 -5.25
C TYR A 76 2.04 -12.98 -6.72
N GLY A 77 1.35 -11.88 -6.97
CA GLY A 77 1.12 -11.38 -8.31
C GLY A 77 2.39 -10.86 -9.00
N ARG A 78 2.45 -11.07 -10.31
CA ARG A 78 3.48 -10.51 -11.20
C ARG A 78 2.91 -9.34 -11.96
N ILE A 79 3.37 -8.14 -11.63
CA ILE A 79 2.93 -6.88 -12.24
C ILE A 79 3.88 -6.53 -13.38
N ILE A 80 3.33 -6.45 -14.59
CA ILE A 80 4.07 -6.26 -15.84
C ILE A 80 3.75 -4.86 -16.37
N GLN A 81 4.72 -3.95 -16.29
CA GLN A 81 4.55 -2.60 -16.85
C GLN A 81 4.94 -2.60 -18.33
N THR A 82 3.93 -2.39 -19.17
CA THR A 82 4.04 -2.39 -20.63
C THR A 82 4.55 -1.06 -21.19
N ASN A 83 4.41 0.04 -20.44
CA ASN A 83 4.89 1.36 -20.82
C ASN A 83 6.32 1.61 -20.28
N PRO A 84 7.35 1.71 -21.14
CA PRO A 84 8.73 1.94 -20.69
C PRO A 84 8.93 3.33 -20.06
N GLU A 85 8.07 4.31 -20.37
CA GLU A 85 8.17 5.69 -19.86
C GLU A 85 7.54 5.90 -18.48
N ALA A 86 6.88 4.88 -17.92
CA ALA A 86 6.13 4.95 -16.68
C ALA A 86 6.77 4.08 -15.59
N HIS A 87 6.70 4.49 -14.33
CA HIS A 87 7.03 3.62 -13.19
C HIS A 87 6.04 2.44 -13.09
N ILE A 88 6.40 1.37 -12.39
CA ILE A 88 5.45 0.27 -12.06
C ILE A 88 4.64 0.67 -10.83
N LEU A 89 5.34 1.05 -9.76
CA LEU A 89 4.77 1.46 -8.48
C LEU A 89 5.34 2.81 -8.04
N VAL A 90 4.44 3.71 -7.66
CA VAL A 90 4.74 5.04 -7.11
C VAL A 90 4.14 5.12 -5.72
N ILE A 91 4.99 5.38 -4.73
CA ILE A 91 4.57 5.64 -3.35
C ILE A 91 4.92 7.09 -3.04
N SER A 92 3.94 7.92 -2.74
CA SER A 92 4.19 9.36 -2.57
C SER A 92 3.39 9.94 -1.42
N ARG A 93 4.09 10.64 -0.51
CA ARG A 93 3.49 11.40 0.59
C ARG A 93 2.55 10.55 1.46
N ALA A 94 2.95 9.30 1.73
CA ALA A 94 2.18 8.35 2.50
C ALA A 94 3.07 7.67 3.54
N ASP A 95 2.55 7.58 4.77
CA ASP A 95 3.26 6.93 5.87
C ASP A 95 2.74 5.50 6.10
N ASP A 96 3.52 4.68 6.79
CA ASP A 96 3.13 3.32 7.20
C ASP A 96 2.72 2.41 6.02
N VAL A 97 3.31 2.66 4.84
CA VAL A 97 3.04 1.91 3.61
C VAL A 97 3.82 0.60 3.59
N ARG A 98 3.17 -0.48 3.16
CA ARG A 98 3.78 -1.81 3.06
C ARG A 98 3.58 -2.42 1.68
N VAL A 99 4.65 -2.95 1.10
CA VAL A 99 4.59 -3.69 -0.17
C VAL A 99 5.31 -5.01 0.04
N SER A 100 4.64 -6.14 -0.21
CA SER A 100 5.18 -7.46 0.14
C SER A 100 4.95 -8.55 -0.90
N ASP A 101 5.99 -9.33 -1.17
CA ASP A 101 5.97 -10.61 -1.89
C ASP A 101 5.60 -10.57 -3.39
N LEU A 102 5.55 -9.37 -3.99
CA LEU A 102 5.21 -9.16 -5.40
C LEU A 102 6.41 -9.26 -6.34
N THR A 103 6.12 -9.62 -7.59
CA THR A 103 7.09 -9.43 -8.69
C THR A 103 6.75 -8.19 -9.49
N LEU A 104 7.72 -7.27 -9.63
CA LEU A 104 7.64 -6.08 -10.47
C LEU A 104 8.56 -6.28 -11.67
N THR A 105 7.99 -6.27 -12.88
CA THR A 105 8.76 -6.61 -14.08
C THR A 105 8.33 -5.81 -15.32
N ARG A 106 9.14 -5.94 -16.37
CA ARG A 106 8.87 -5.46 -17.72
C ARG A 106 9.19 -6.58 -18.71
N PRO A 107 8.61 -6.55 -19.92
CA PRO A 107 9.04 -7.43 -20.99
C PRO A 107 10.55 -7.32 -21.23
N GLU A 108 11.25 -8.45 -21.33
CA GLU A 108 12.71 -8.51 -21.42
C GLU A 108 13.27 -7.73 -22.63
N ASP A 109 12.52 -7.73 -23.74
CA ASP A 109 12.84 -7.04 -24.99
C ASP A 109 12.61 -5.52 -24.94
N LYS A 110 12.01 -5.01 -23.85
CA LYS A 110 11.58 -3.61 -23.70
C LYS A 110 12.06 -3.04 -22.37
N PRO A 111 13.34 -2.66 -22.24
CA PRO A 111 13.86 -2.07 -21.02
C PRO A 111 13.12 -0.79 -20.65
N GLY A 112 12.94 -0.56 -19.35
CA GLY A 112 12.30 0.65 -18.83
C GLY A 112 13.21 1.88 -18.94
N LYS A 113 12.59 3.05 -19.10
CA LYS A 113 13.27 4.36 -18.94
C LYS A 113 13.06 4.96 -17.55
N ARG A 114 12.15 4.40 -16.77
CA ARG A 114 11.84 4.78 -15.38
C ARG A 114 12.00 3.60 -14.43
N SER A 115 12.39 3.90 -13.19
CA SER A 115 12.50 2.94 -12.09
C SER A 115 11.23 2.12 -11.93
N ALA A 116 11.35 0.88 -11.48
CA ALA A 116 10.17 0.04 -11.25
C ALA A 116 9.37 0.56 -10.07
N LEU A 117 10.06 0.79 -8.95
CA LEU A 117 9.47 1.36 -7.75
C LEU A 117 10.11 2.72 -7.49
N VAL A 118 9.30 3.73 -7.26
CA VAL A 118 9.74 5.02 -6.71
C VAL A 118 8.96 5.33 -5.45
N ALA A 119 9.66 5.69 -4.37
CA ALA A 119 9.07 6.15 -3.13
C ALA A 119 9.61 7.54 -2.77
N GLY A 120 8.72 8.48 -2.46
CA GLY A 120 9.07 9.87 -2.20
C GLY A 120 8.30 10.47 -1.04
N HIS A 121 9.01 11.08 -0.09
CA HIS A 121 8.41 11.77 1.07
C HIS A 121 7.53 10.86 1.95
N CYS A 122 8.03 9.68 2.31
CA CYS A 122 7.31 8.70 3.12
C CYS A 122 7.99 8.45 4.46
N ARG A 123 7.23 8.01 5.48
CA ARG A 123 7.79 7.50 6.75
C ARG A 123 7.32 6.07 7.00
N ASN A 124 8.14 5.27 7.66
CA ASN A 124 7.81 3.89 8.03
C ASN A 124 7.42 3.04 6.80
N LEU A 125 8.16 3.17 5.70
CA LEU A 125 7.96 2.39 4.48
C LEU A 125 8.61 1.01 4.62
N THR A 126 7.88 -0.06 4.35
CA THR A 126 8.43 -1.42 4.26
C THR A 126 8.25 -2.00 2.86
N LEU A 127 9.36 -2.33 2.22
CA LEU A 127 9.42 -3.10 0.98
C LEU A 127 10.02 -4.46 1.32
N ARG A 128 9.24 -5.54 1.21
CA ARG A 128 9.67 -6.87 1.65
C ARG A 128 9.42 -7.95 0.60
N GLY A 129 10.37 -8.88 0.44
CA GLY A 129 10.14 -10.06 -0.39
C GLY A 129 9.90 -9.74 -1.87
N LEU A 130 10.26 -8.53 -2.33
CA LEU A 130 9.96 -8.10 -3.68
C LEU A 130 10.95 -8.70 -4.67
N GLN A 131 10.45 -9.12 -5.83
CA GLN A 131 11.28 -9.48 -6.98
C GLN A 131 11.17 -8.36 -8.01
N VAL A 132 12.22 -7.57 -8.17
CA VAL A 132 12.27 -6.49 -9.17
C VAL A 132 13.21 -6.92 -10.29
N ILE A 133 12.64 -7.37 -11.40
CA ILE A 133 13.38 -8.03 -12.47
C ILE A 133 13.14 -7.35 -13.82
N ASP A 134 14.14 -7.39 -14.70
CA ASP A 134 14.08 -6.88 -16.09
C ASP A 134 13.64 -5.42 -16.24
N THR A 135 13.83 -4.62 -15.19
CA THR A 135 13.49 -3.20 -15.24
C THR A 135 14.49 -2.43 -16.10
N ARG A 136 15.80 -2.72 -15.95
CA ARG A 136 16.95 -2.15 -16.70
C ARG A 136 16.93 -0.61 -16.86
N ALA A 137 16.26 0.10 -15.96
CA ALA A 137 16.14 1.56 -16.04
C ALA A 137 17.41 2.28 -15.55
N PRO A 138 17.83 3.39 -16.19
CA PRO A 138 19.04 4.12 -15.81
C PRO A 138 19.00 4.69 -14.39
N ALA A 139 17.82 5.06 -13.90
CA ALA A 139 17.62 5.66 -12.57
C ALA A 139 17.55 4.63 -11.42
N GLY A 140 18.01 3.40 -11.64
CA GLY A 140 17.88 2.29 -10.69
C GLY A 140 16.50 1.64 -10.68
N ALA A 141 16.43 0.40 -10.18
CA ALA A 141 15.20 -0.39 -10.17
C ALA A 141 14.23 0.03 -9.05
N ILE A 142 14.76 0.30 -7.86
CA ILE A 142 14.06 0.85 -6.70
C ILE A 142 14.73 2.19 -6.38
N ASN A 143 13.96 3.28 -6.41
CA ASN A 143 14.42 4.61 -6.04
C ASN A 143 13.64 5.12 -4.82
N ILE A 144 14.34 5.58 -3.78
CA ILE A 144 13.75 6.06 -2.53
C ILE A 144 14.36 7.42 -2.19
N GLU A 145 13.53 8.44 -2.11
CA GLU A 145 13.96 9.83 -1.93
C GLU A 145 13.18 10.49 -0.79
N TYR A 146 13.88 11.22 0.08
CA TYR A 146 13.27 11.97 1.18
C TYR A 146 12.36 11.13 2.10
N CYS A 147 12.73 9.87 2.32
CA CYS A 147 11.99 8.98 3.21
C CYS A 147 12.72 8.78 4.54
N ASP A 148 11.96 8.51 5.60
CA ASP A 148 12.46 8.22 6.94
C ASP A 148 12.02 6.83 7.41
N ASN A 149 12.85 6.15 8.20
CA ASN A 149 12.62 4.81 8.73
C ASN A 149 12.14 3.80 7.66
N THR A 150 12.83 3.76 6.51
CA THR A 150 12.50 2.86 5.41
C THR A 150 13.26 1.54 5.52
N GLN A 151 12.57 0.44 5.29
CA GLN A 151 13.13 -0.91 5.30
C GLN A 151 12.96 -1.57 3.93
N ILE A 152 14.06 -2.11 3.39
CA ILE A 152 14.06 -2.95 2.20
C ILE A 152 14.62 -4.30 2.61
N LEU A 153 13.77 -5.34 2.65
CA LEU A 153 14.06 -6.61 3.31
C LEU A 153 13.79 -7.77 2.35
N ASP A 154 14.69 -8.76 2.30
CA ASP A 154 14.46 -10.00 1.55
C ASP A 154 14.11 -9.80 0.05
N CYS A 155 14.55 -8.69 -0.55
CA CYS A 155 14.25 -8.36 -1.94
C CYS A 155 15.31 -8.90 -2.91
N ILE A 156 14.87 -9.32 -4.09
CA ILE A 156 15.72 -9.69 -5.22
C ILE A 156 15.61 -8.58 -6.27
N VAL A 157 16.75 -8.03 -6.68
CA VAL A 157 16.84 -7.12 -7.82
C VAL A 157 17.75 -7.73 -8.87
N GLN A 158 17.19 -8.11 -10.03
CA GLN A 158 17.90 -8.81 -11.10
C GLN A 158 17.76 -8.04 -12.42
N ASN A 159 18.76 -8.17 -13.30
CA ASN A 159 18.77 -7.52 -14.61
C ASN A 159 18.51 -6.00 -14.48
N TYR A 160 19.31 -5.35 -13.65
CA TYR A 160 19.25 -3.93 -13.36
C TYR A 160 20.44 -3.19 -14.00
N ALA A 161 20.27 -1.88 -14.23
CA ALA A 161 21.34 -1.05 -14.80
C ALA A 161 22.26 -0.44 -13.72
N THR A 162 21.74 -0.14 -12.53
CA THR A 162 22.49 0.52 -11.46
C THR A 162 21.95 0.14 -10.08
N VAL A 163 22.85 0.01 -9.11
CA VAL A 163 22.58 0.07 -7.67
C VAL A 163 23.39 1.23 -7.12
N SER A 164 22.72 2.17 -6.47
CA SER A 164 23.31 3.33 -5.83
C SER A 164 22.64 3.53 -4.48
N ILE A 165 23.43 3.78 -3.44
CA ILE A 165 22.93 4.25 -2.15
C ILE A 165 23.68 5.53 -1.85
N GLU A 166 22.93 6.58 -1.61
CA GLU A 166 23.45 7.91 -1.39
C GLU A 166 22.82 8.47 -0.13
N ASP A 167 23.61 8.55 0.94
CA ASP A 167 23.20 9.20 2.18
C ASP A 167 23.58 10.69 2.10
N ARG A 168 22.62 11.54 1.70
CA ARG A 168 22.81 12.99 1.65
C ARG A 168 22.52 13.70 2.98
N THR A 169 22.44 12.98 4.11
CA THR A 169 21.98 13.57 5.39
C THR A 169 23.06 14.32 6.19
N GLY A 170 24.23 14.61 5.62
CA GLY A 170 25.21 15.50 6.25
C GLY A 170 26.09 16.25 5.23
N ASN A 171 26.09 17.58 5.27
CA ASN A 171 27.14 18.40 4.67
C ASN A 171 28.21 18.74 5.76
N GLU A 172 29.42 19.25 5.48
CA GLU A 172 29.69 20.34 4.52
C GLU A 172 30.33 19.99 3.17
N ASN A 173 30.98 18.84 2.96
CA ASN A 173 31.58 18.52 1.65
C ASN A 173 31.51 17.02 1.28
N TYR A 174 30.32 16.42 1.39
CA TYR A 174 30.02 14.98 1.17
C TYR A 174 30.41 14.08 2.36
N GLY A 175 29.39 13.67 3.14
CA GLY A 175 29.48 12.63 4.18
C GLY A 175 29.31 11.22 3.62
N TYR A 176 29.87 10.23 4.32
CA TYR A 176 30.16 8.87 3.87
C TYR A 176 29.04 8.11 3.13
N ALA A 177 29.47 7.30 2.16
CA ALA A 177 28.63 6.46 1.31
C ALA A 177 27.74 5.43 2.06
N TYR A 178 27.98 5.13 3.34
CA TYR A 178 27.08 4.30 4.17
C TYR A 178 27.28 4.51 5.68
N LYS A 179 26.17 4.53 6.43
CA LYS A 179 26.05 3.79 7.71
C LYS A 179 24.76 2.95 7.68
N SER A 180 24.88 1.69 7.31
CA SER A 180 23.83 0.69 7.57
C SER A 180 23.78 0.41 9.07
N ILE A 181 22.60 0.50 9.67
CA ILE A 181 22.32 -0.06 11.01
C ILE A 181 21.66 -1.42 10.85
#